data_AF-A0AAN9GEU9-F1
#
_entry.id   AF-A0AAN9GEU9-F1
#
_cell.length_a   1.000
_cell.length_b   1.000
_cell.length_c   1.000
_cell.angle_alpha   90.00
_cell.angle_beta   90.00
_cell.angle_gamma   90.00
#
_symmetry.space_group_name_H-M   'P 1'
#
loop_
_entity.id
_entity.type
_entity.pdbx_description
1 polymer ?
#
loop_
_entity_poly.entity_id
_entity_poly.type
_entity_poly.pdbx_seq_one_letter_code
_entity_poly.pdbx_strand_id
1 'polypeptide(L)' 'MSAPLRGAFRSLEVINRAVAQQRATVISGPPKNKVSMGEKAGLGLVMVACVCSPAAYILANLERYRGGKA' A
#
# COMPACT_ATOMS: atom_id res chain seq x y z
N MET A 1 14.35 10.14 -15.35
CA MET A 1 12.93 10.45 -15.03
C MET A 1 12.39 11.41 -16.08
N SER A 2 11.42 10.96 -16.88
CA SER A 2 10.85 11.75 -17.97
C SER A 2 9.98 12.91 -17.43
N ALA A 3 9.94 14.04 -18.15
CA ALA A 3 9.13 15.21 -17.83
C ALA A 3 7.64 14.92 -17.47
N PRO A 4 6.93 14.00 -18.16
CA PRO A 4 5.55 13.66 -17.80
C PRO A 4 5.42 13.02 -16.40
N LEU A 5 6.40 12.21 -15.98
CA LEU A 5 6.41 11.61 -14.63
C LEU A 5 6.50 12.69 -13.54
N ARG A 6 7.34 13.72 -13.73
CA ARG A 6 7.44 14.84 -12.77
C ARG A 6 6.14 15.65 -12.67
N GLY A 7 5.43 15.83 -13.79
CA GLY A 7 4.12 16.50 -13.82
C GLY A 7 3.03 15.71 -13.10
N ALA A 8 3.01 14.39 -13.25
CA ALA A 8 2.07 13.50 -12.55
C ALA A 8 2.31 13.53 -11.03
N PHE A 9 3.56 13.47 -10.58
CA PHE A 9 3.89 13.55 -9.14
C PHE A 9 3.49 14.88 -8.52
N ARG A 10 3.73 16.02 -9.20
CA ARG A 10 3.28 17.33 -8.71
C ARG A 10 1.77 17.43 -8.60
N SER A 11 1.04 16.87 -9.56
CA SER A 11 -0.43 16.87 -9.55
C SER A 11 -1.00 16.02 -8.42
N LEU A 12 -0.41 14.83 -8.20
CA LEU A 12 -0.75 13.96 -7.06
C LEU A 12 -0.44 14.62 -5.72
N GLU A 13 0.66 15.36 -5.61
CA GLU A 13 1.04 16.06 -4.39
C GLU A 13 0.07 17.20 -4.04
N VAL A 14 -0.36 17.97 -5.05
CA VAL A 14 -1.37 19.04 -4.87
C VAL A 14 -2.72 18.46 -4.46
N ILE A 15 -3.15 17.37 -5.10
CA ILE A 15 -4.39 16.67 -4.73
C ILE A 15 -4.31 16.13 -3.30
N ASN A 16 -3.19 15.50 -2.93
CA ASN A 16 -2.98 14.99 -1.58
C ASN A 16 -3.01 16.11 -0.53
N ARG A 17 -2.44 17.29 -0.83
CA ARG A 17 -2.48 18.45 0.08
C ARG A 17 -3.90 19.01 0.23
N ALA A 18 -4.65 19.14 -0.87
CA ALA A 18 -6.04 19.61 -0.83
C ALA A 18 -6.95 18.64 -0.07
N VAL A 19 -6.80 17.33 -0.30
CA VAL A 19 -7.53 16.29 0.43
C VAL A 19 -7.13 16.25 1.90
N ALA A 20 -5.84 16.43 2.22
CA ALA A 20 -5.38 16.51 3.60
C ALA A 20 -5.93 17.74 4.32
N GLN A 21 -6.01 18.90 3.66
CA GLN A 21 -6.62 20.11 4.20
C GLN A 21 -8.13 19.96 4.42
N GLN A 22 -8.86 19.33 3.49
CA GLN A 22 -10.28 19.00 3.71
C GLN A 22 -10.47 18.02 4.88
N ARG A 23 -9.58 17.05 5.06
CA ARG A 23 -9.65 16.13 6.21
C ARG A 23 -9.28 16.79 7.54
N ALA A 24 -8.42 17.80 7.52
CA ALA A 24 -8.05 18.57 8.71
C ALA A 24 -9.20 19.41 9.28
N THR A 25 -10.23 19.73 8.48
CA THR A 25 -11.45 20.41 8.92
C THR A 25 -12.56 19.44 9.36
N VAL A 26 -12.38 18.13 9.14
CA VAL A 26 -13.31 17.10 9.62
C VAL A 26 -12.89 16.68 11.02
N ILE A 27 -13.60 17.19 12.02
CA ILE A 27 -13.44 16.73 13.40
C ILE A 27 -14.20 15.40 13.54
N SER A 28 -13.47 14.28 13.51
CA SER A 28 -14.05 12.98 13.82
C SER A 28 -14.32 12.87 15.33
N GLY A 29 -15.51 12.41 15.71
CA GLY A 29 -15.79 12.02 17.09
C GLY A 29 -14.88 10.87 17.56
N PRO A 30 -14.85 10.58 18.87
CA PRO A 30 -14.02 9.51 19.41
C PRO A 30 -14.38 8.15 18.79
N PRO A 31 -13.40 7.27 18.55
CA PRO A 31 -13.66 5.96 17.97
C PRO A 31 -14.54 5.12 18.91
N LYS A 32 -15.57 4.48 18.36
CA LYS A 32 -16.44 3.57 19.13
C LYS A 32 -15.65 2.38 19.70
N ASN A 33 -14.69 1.87 18.91
CA ASN A 33 -13.78 0.81 19.30
C ASN A 33 -12.34 1.30 19.16
N LYS A 34 -11.56 1.25 20.23
CA LYS A 34 -10.14 1.61 20.21
C LYS A 34 -9.36 0.43 19.65
N VAL A 35 -8.73 0.63 18.50
CA VAL A 35 -7.79 -0.35 17.93
C VAL A 35 -6.43 -0.14 18.58
N SER A 36 -5.97 -1.15 19.31
CA SER A 36 -4.66 -1.18 19.94
C SER A 36 -3.52 -1.18 18.91
N MET A 37 -2.32 -0.80 19.33
CA MET A 37 -1.14 -0.83 18.46
C MET A 37 -0.83 -2.26 17.97
N GLY A 38 -1.07 -3.26 18.82
CA GLY A 38 -0.90 -4.68 18.47
C GLY A 38 -1.83 -5.12 17.35
N GLU A 39 -3.10 -4.72 17.39
CA GLU A 39 -4.06 -5.04 16.31
C GLU A 39 -3.70 -4.34 14.99
N LYS A 40 -3.20 -3.09 15.05
CA LYS A 40 -2.72 -2.39 13.86
C LYS A 40 -1.52 -3.08 13.23
N ALA A 41 -0.54 -3.48 14.07
CA ALA A 41 0.64 -4.18 13.61
C ALA A 41 0.29 -5.56 13.02
N GLY A 42 -0.59 -6.31 13.71
CA GLY A 42 -1.06 -7.62 13.25
C GLY A 42 -1.78 -7.52 11.90
N LEU A 43 -2.70 -6.57 11.75
CA LEU A 43 -3.40 -6.35 10.48
C LEU A 43 -2.44 -5.93 9.36
N GLY A 44 -1.49 -5.06 9.66
CA GLY A 44 -0.45 -4.65 8.70
C GLY A 44 0.38 -5.83 8.20
N LEU A 45 0.81 -6.72 9.09
CA LEU A 45 1.55 -7.94 8.72
C LEU A 45 0.71 -8.86 7.84
N VAL A 46 -0.58 -9.05 8.17
CA VAL A 46 -1.49 -9.87 7.37
C VAL A 46 -1.65 -9.29 5.96
N MET A 47 -1.85 -7.97 5.84
CA MET A 47 -1.95 -7.30 4.54
C MET A 47 -0.69 -7.51 3.69
N VAL A 48 0.50 -7.34 4.28
CA VAL A 48 1.77 -7.54 3.58
C VAL A 48 1.94 -9.00 3.16
N ALA A 49 1.67 -9.95 4.05
CA ALA A 49 1.77 -11.38 3.75
C ALA A 49 0.83 -11.79 2.60
N CYS A 50 -0.42 -11.32 2.61
CA CYS A 50 -1.38 -11.64 1.55
C CYS A 50 -0.96 -11.14 0.16
N VAL A 51 -0.23 -10.01 0.09
CA VAL A 51 0.26 -9.47 -1.18
C VAL A 51 1.59 -10.11 -1.59
N CYS A 52 2.52 -10.26 -0.66
CA CYS A 52 3.88 -10.72 -0.96
C CYS A 52 3.98 -12.25 -1.13
N SER A 53 3.22 -13.05 -0.38
CA SER A 53 3.28 -14.52 -0.47
C SER A 53 2.97 -15.07 -1.87
N PRO A 54 1.89 -14.69 -2.57
CA PRO A 54 1.64 -15.20 -3.91
C PRO A 54 2.71 -14.75 -4.91
N ALA A 55 3.19 -13.50 -4.81
CA ALA A 55 4.27 -13.01 -5.66
C ALA A 55 5.57 -13.80 -5.42
N ALA A 56 5.93 -14.04 -4.16
CA ALA A 56 7.10 -14.83 -3.78
C ALA A 56 7.01 -16.27 -4.29
N TYR A 57 5.82 -16.90 -4.19
CA TYR A 57 5.59 -18.25 -4.71
C TYR A 57 5.78 -18.32 -6.23
N ILE A 58 5.21 -17.36 -6.97
CA ILE A 58 5.34 -17.31 -8.43
C ILE A 58 6.82 -17.11 -8.83
N LEU A 59 7.50 -16.16 -8.18
CA LEU A 59 8.92 -15.89 -8.44
C LEU A 59 9.80 -17.10 -8.14
N ALA A 60 9.53 -17.82 -7.05
CA ALA A 60 10.27 -19.02 -6.68
C ALA A 60 10.09 -20.18 -7.67
N ASN A 61 8.98 -20.21 -8.42
CA ASN A 61 8.69 -21.26 -9.41
C ASN A 61 8.91 -20.80 -10.86
N LEU A 62 9.51 -19.62 -11.07
CA LEU A 62 9.77 -19.09 -12.41
C LEU A 62 10.55 -20.06 -13.31
N GLU A 63 11.54 -20.77 -12.75
CA GLU A 63 12.33 -21.74 -13.52
C GLU A 63 11.46 -22.91 -14.03
N ARG A 64 10.52 -23.38 -13.21
CA ARG A 64 9.54 -24.41 -13.61
C ARG A 64 8.60 -23.91 -14.70
N TYR A 65 8.16 -22.65 -14.63
CA TYR A 65 7.29 -22.06 -15.65
C TYR A 65 8.00 -21.79 -16.98
N ARG A 66 9.32 -21.57 -16.95
CA ARG A 66 10.13 -21.30 -18.15
C ARG A 66 10.63 -22.56 -18.85
N GLY A 67 10.11 -23.74 -18.49
CA GLY A 67 10.54 -25.02 -19.05
C GLY A 67 11.90 -25.47 -18.54
N GLY A 68 12.32 -24.99 -17.36
CA GLY A 68 13.51 -25.47 -16.68
C GLY A 68 13.44 -26.98 -16.51
N LYS A 69 14.48 -27.67 -17.01
CA LYS A 69 14.66 -29.11 -16.80
C LYS A 69 14.62 -29.36 -15.29
N ALA A 70 13.59 -30.08 -14.84
CA ALA A 70 13.60 -30.75 -13.56
C ALA A 70 14.76 -31.74 -13.50
#